data_AF-A0A1I4NEF5-F1
#
_entry.id   AF-A0A1I4NEF5-F1
#
_cell.length_a   1.000
_cell.length_b   1.000
_cell.length_c   1.000
_cell.angle_alpha   90.00
_cell.angle_beta   90.00
_cell.angle_gamma   90.00
#
_symmetry.space_group_name_H-M   'P 1'
#
loop_
_entity.id
_entity.type
_entity.pdbx_description
1 polymer ?
#
loop_
_entity_poly.entity_id
_entity_poly.type
_entity_poly.pdbx_seq_one_letter_code
_entity_poly.pdbx_strand_id
1 'polypeptide(L)' 'MMYGEVGRLADEAIRLSIRQAENAALLAVAVQYAWLDFWFESYRATGAALSAEQGHRARTRRLIERGVSPSLAARELHIV' A
#
# COMPACT_ATOMS: atom_id res chain seq x y z
N MET A 1 -48.04 -25.63 -18.79
CA MET A 1 -47.12 -24.51 -19.13
C MET A 1 -46.38 -23.98 -17.90
N MET A 2 -47.06 -23.68 -16.79
CA MET A 2 -46.48 -23.10 -15.57
C MET A 2 -45.28 -23.87 -14.95
N TYR A 3 -45.30 -25.21 -14.94
CA TYR A 3 -44.20 -26.01 -14.36
C TYR A 3 -42.88 -25.91 -15.13
N GLY A 4 -42.91 -25.66 -16.45
CA GLY A 4 -41.70 -25.51 -17.26
C GLY A 4 -40.99 -24.17 -17.06
N GLU A 5 -41.76 -23.10 -16.86
CA GLU A 5 -41.22 -21.77 -16.57
C GLU A 5 -40.58 -21.68 -15.19
N VAL A 6 -41.16 -22.34 -14.18
CA VAL A 6 -40.56 -22.42 -12.84
C VAL A 6 -39.20 -23.13 -12.89
N GLY A 7 -39.07 -24.22 -13.66
CA GLY A 7 -37.79 -24.89 -13.86
C GLY A 7 -36.75 -24.01 -14.56
N ARG A 8 -37.16 -23.27 -15.60
CA ARG A 8 -36.29 -22.33 -16.31
C ARG A 8 -35.80 -21.19 -15.40
N LEU A 9 -36.68 -20.62 -14.59
CA LEU A 9 -36.34 -19.54 -13.66
C LEU A 9 -35.40 -20.02 -12.54
N ALA A 10 -35.60 -21.24 -12.04
CA ALA A 10 -34.71 -21.83 -11.05
C ALA A 10 -33.28 -22.03 -11.59
N ASP A 11 -33.16 -22.55 -12.81
CA ASP A 11 -31.85 -22.74 -13.46
C ASP A 11 -31.14 -21.39 -13.72
N GLU A 12 -31.90 -20.38 -14.18
CA GLU A 12 -31.37 -19.03 -14.41
C GLU A 12 -30.95 -18.34 -13.11
N ALA A 13 -31.69 -18.54 -12.01
CA ALA A 13 -31.33 -18.05 -10.68
C ALA A 13 -30.05 -18.73 -10.14
N ILE A 14 -29.90 -20.05 -10.35
CA ILE A 14 -28.68 -20.77 -9.98
C ILE A 14 -27.50 -20.21 -10.77
N ARG A 15 -27.62 -20.07 -12.09
CA ARG A 15 -26.56 -19.53 -12.93
C ARG A 15 -26.14 -18.11 -12.53
N LEU A 16 -27.12 -17.26 -12.21
CA LEU A 16 -26.86 -15.90 -11.76
C LEU A 16 -26.16 -15.90 -10.39
N SER A 17 -26.60 -16.72 -9.45
CA SER A 17 -25.99 -16.80 -8.12
C SER A 17 -24.55 -17.30 -8.16
N ILE A 18 -24.23 -18.26 -9.05
CA ILE A 18 -22.85 -18.71 -9.30
C ILE A 18 -22.00 -17.54 -9.80
N ARG A 19 -22.44 -16.82 -10.84
CA ARG A 19 -21.72 -15.65 -11.36
C ARG A 19 -21.55 -14.55 -10.33
N GLN A 20 -22.55 -14.34 -9.48
CA GLN A 20 -22.48 -13.38 -8.40
C GLN A 20 -21.46 -13.79 -7.34
N ALA A 21 -21.39 -15.08 -6.99
CA ALA A 21 -20.39 -15.61 -6.08
C ALA A 21 -18.96 -15.48 -6.65
N GLU A 22 -18.76 -15.77 -7.94
CA GLU A 22 -17.49 -15.56 -8.64
C GLU A 22 -17.05 -14.09 -8.59
N ASN A 23 -17.95 -13.16 -8.91
CA ASN A 23 -17.66 -11.73 -8.85
C ASN A 23 -17.35 -11.26 -7.42
N ALA A 24 -18.07 -11.78 -6.43
CA ALA A 24 -17.81 -11.46 -5.02
C ALA A 24 -16.43 -11.98 -4.58
N ALA A 25 -16.03 -13.18 -5.01
CA ALA A 25 -14.72 -13.73 -4.74
C ALA A 25 -13.60 -12.89 -5.40
N LEU A 26 -13.77 -12.51 -6.67
CA LEU A 26 -12.83 -11.64 -7.37
C LEU A 26 -12.70 -10.26 -6.70
N LEU A 27 -13.82 -9.67 -6.28
CA LEU A 27 -13.83 -8.41 -5.56
C LEU A 27 -13.08 -8.53 -4.22
N ALA A 28 -13.33 -9.59 -3.44
CA ALA A 28 -12.64 -9.82 -2.18
C ALA A 28 -11.12 -9.93 -2.38
N VAL A 29 -10.68 -10.66 -3.41
CA VAL A 29 -9.26 -10.78 -3.77
C VAL A 29 -8.68 -9.42 -4.17
N ALA A 30 -9.37 -8.65 -5.01
CA ALA A 30 -8.92 -7.31 -5.42
C ALA A 30 -8.77 -6.36 -4.22
N VAL A 31 -9.71 -6.40 -3.27
CA VAL A 31 -9.64 -5.62 -2.02
C VAL A 31 -8.43 -6.04 -1.17
N GLN A 32 -8.14 -7.34 -1.06
CA GLN A 32 -6.97 -7.82 -0.32
C GLN A 32 -5.66 -7.34 -0.96
N TYR A 33 -5.55 -7.38 -2.29
CA TYR A 33 -4.37 -6.87 -2.99
C TYR A 33 -4.20 -5.36 -2.81
N ALA A 34 -5.28 -4.58 -2.95
CA ALA A 34 -5.24 -3.13 -2.75
C ALA A 34 -4.84 -2.77 -1.31
N TRP A 35 -5.34 -3.52 -0.32
CA TRP A 35 -4.96 -3.35 1.08
C TRP A 35 -3.47 -3.64 1.32
N LEU A 36 -2.96 -4.75 0.77
CA LEU A 36 -1.55 -5.09 0.88
C LEU A 36 -0.65 -4.04 0.24
N ASP A 37 -1.01 -3.56 -0.96
CA ASP A 37 -0.24 -2.54 -1.67
C ASP A 37 -0.17 -1.23 -0.87
N PHE A 38 -1.28 -0.80 -0.27
CA PHE A 38 -1.31 0.35 0.63
C PHE A 38 -0.38 0.20 1.85
N TRP A 39 -0.36 -0.99 2.46
CA TRP A 39 0.55 -1.28 3.57
C TRP A 39 2.01 -1.28 3.15
N PHE A 40 2.33 -1.89 2.01
CA PHE A 40 3.70 -1.91 1.49
C PHE A 40 4.19 -0.52 1.11
N GLU A 41 3.33 0.31 0.53
CA GLU A 41 3.69 1.69 0.20
C GLU A 41 3.99 2.49 1.46
N SER A 42 3.16 2.37 2.49
CA SER A 42 3.39 3.01 3.79
C SER A 42 4.71 2.52 4.43
N TYR A 43 4.99 1.23 4.35
CA TYR A 43 6.23 0.65 4.86
C TYR A 43 7.46 1.15 4.09
N ARG A 44 7.39 1.20 2.76
CA ARG A 44 8.47 1.73 1.90
C ARG A 44 8.72 3.21 2.15
N ALA A 45 7.68 4.02 2.23
CA ALA A 45 7.79 5.45 2.53
C ALA A 45 8.45 5.68 3.89
N THR A 46 8.03 4.92 4.92
CA THR A 46 8.63 4.98 6.25
C THR A 46 10.10 4.55 6.23
N GLY A 47 10.42 3.45 5.54
CA GLY A 47 11.79 2.97 5.39
C GLY A 47 12.70 3.99 4.67
N ALA A 48 12.18 4.64 3.63
CA ALA A 48 12.89 5.70 2.91
C ALA A 48 13.15 6.91 3.81
N ALA A 49 12.15 7.34 4.60
CA ALA A 49 12.29 8.44 5.55
C ALA A 49 13.36 8.15 6.62
N LEU A 50 13.34 6.95 7.21
CA LEU A 50 14.34 6.53 8.20
C LEU A 50 15.76 6.45 7.59
N SER A 51 15.87 5.92 6.37
CA SER A 51 17.16 5.83 5.67
C SER A 51 17.71 7.22 5.33
N ALA A 52 16.84 8.13 4.89
CA ALA A 52 17.20 9.52 4.64
C ALA A 52 17.69 10.18 5.92
N GLU A 53 17.00 10.01 7.04
CA GLU A 53 17.40 10.56 8.34
C GLU A 53 18.77 10.02 8.78
N GLN A 54 19.01 8.71 8.66
CA GLN A 54 20.32 8.12 8.96
C GLN A 54 21.42 8.69 8.06
N GLY A 55 21.15 8.86 6.76
CA GLY A 55 22.05 9.49 5.81
C GLY A 55 22.39 10.94 6.20
N HIS A 56 21.39 11.71 6.64
CA HIS A 56 21.57 13.08 7.14
C HIS A 56 22.45 13.08 8.38
N ARG A 57 22.15 12.26 9.38
CA ARG A 57 22.96 12.14 10.62
C ARG A 57 24.42 11.76 10.32
N ALA A 58 24.65 10.80 9.42
CA ALA A 58 26.00 10.40 9.03
C ALA A 58 26.75 11.52 8.28
N ARG A 59 26.04 12.36 7.51
CA ARG A 59 26.61 13.52 6.82
C ARG A 59 26.95 14.65 7.79
N THR A 60 26.05 14.96 8.72
CA THR A 60 26.29 15.94 9.79
C THR A 60 27.49 15.53 10.63
N ARG A 61 27.57 14.25 11.04
CA ARG A 61 28.70 13.72 11.79
C ARG A 61 30.03 13.91 11.05
N ARG A 62 30.09 13.60 9.75
CA ARG A 62 31.28 13.80 8.92
C ARG A 62 31.69 15.28 8.80
N LEU A 63 30.74 16.21 8.75
CA LEU A 63 31.05 17.65 8.75
C LEU A 63 31.63 18.09 10.10
N ILE A 64 31.04 17.64 11.21
CA ILE A 64 31.55 17.93 12.56
C ILE A 64 32.95 17.35 12.76
N GLU A 65 33.19 16.11 12.33
CA GLU A 65 34.52 15.47 12.39
C GLU A 65 35.57 16.22 11.56
N ARG A 66 35.16 16.97 10.53
CA ARG A 66 36.03 17.85 9.72
C ARG A 66 36.21 19.25 10.34
N GLY A 67 35.69 19.48 11.54
CA GLY A 67 35.82 20.76 12.26
C GLY A 67 34.77 21.80 11.90
N VAL A 68 33.72 21.44 11.15
CA VAL A 68 32.59 22.34 10.90
C VAL A 68 31.75 22.44 12.17
N SER A 69 31.43 23.67 12.61
CA SER A 69 30.61 23.85 13.80
C SER A 69 29.20 23.24 13.59
N PRO A 70 28.56 22.67 14.64
CA PRO A 70 27.27 22.01 14.50
C PRO A 70 26.16 22.90 13.91
N SER A 71 26.17 24.20 14.23
CA SER A 71 25.21 25.17 13.68
C SER A 71 25.41 25.42 12.19
N LEU A 72 26.66 25.46 11.72
CA LEU A 72 26.98 25.61 10.30
C LEU A 72 26.69 24.33 9.53
N ALA A 73 27.00 23.16 10.11
CA ALA A 73 26.68 21.85 9.52
C ALA A 73 25.16 21.63 9.38
N ALA A 74 24.37 22.05 10.37
CA ALA A 74 22.90 21.99 10.30
C ALA A 74 22.33 22.91 9.21
N ARG A 75 22.94 24.10 9.03
CA ARG A 75 22.54 25.07 8.00
C ARG A 75 22.87 24.61 6.58
N GLU A 76 24.08 24.08 6.36
CA GLU A 76 24.52 23.53 5.07
C GLU A 76 23.72 22.28 4.64
N LEU A 77 23.16 21.56 5.62
CA LEU A 77 22.32 20.40 5.36
C LEU A 77 20.82 20.71 5.33
N HIS A 78 20.43 21.99 5.44
CA HIS A 78 19.04 22.44 5.49
C HIS A 78 18.19 21.67 6.52
N ILE A 79 18.78 21.36 7.68
CA ILE A 79 18.12 20.63 8.78
C ILE A 79 17.31 21.60 9.68
N VAL A 80 17.49 22.91 9.51
CA VAL A 80 16.82 24.00 10.25
C VAL A 80 16.08 24.92 9.28
#